data_AF-A0A957VLV2-F1
#
_entry.id   AF-A0A957VLV2-F1
#
_cell.length_a   1.000
_cell.length_b   1.000
_cell.length_c   1.000
_cell.angle_alpha   90.00
_cell.angle_beta   90.00
_cell.angle_gamma   90.00
#
_symmetry.space_group_name_H-M   'P 1'
#
loop_
_entity.id
_entity.type
_entity.pdbx_description
1 polymer ?
#
loop_
_entity_poly.entity_id
_entity_poly.type
_entity_poly.pdbx_seq_one_letter_code
_entity_poly.pdbx_strand_id
1 'polypeptide(L)'
;MTIRIKLLILIVMLCVPLLVNLAVLGLLTRTVTRSVHQIQDVAVDQQAIALRMQAQLRDAEAALYRHQLEGGSPFAVQFAGLMGQFGGEIDTFGALAGSPQEEAWAAEIRTAFHDVRVLGTEL
;
A
#
# COMPACT_ATOMS: atom_id res chain seq x y z
N MET A 1 -40.05 39.52 -34.95
CA MET A 1 -38.78 39.52 -34.18
C MET A 1 -38.85 38.73 -32.86
N THR A 2 -39.99 38.69 -32.17
CA THR A 2 -40.16 38.08 -30.83
C THR A 2 -40.03 36.56 -30.77
N ILE A 3 -40.44 35.82 -31.81
CA ILE A 3 -40.35 34.35 -31.83
C ILE A 3 -38.90 33.85 -31.94
N ARG A 4 -38.08 34.50 -32.78
CA ARG A 4 -36.65 34.15 -32.95
C ARG A 4 -35.86 34.33 -31.65
N ILE A 5 -36.17 35.37 -30.87
CA ILE A 5 -35.54 35.63 -29.57
C ILE A 5 -35.96 34.59 -28.53
N LYS A 6 -37.26 34.23 -28.45
CA LYS A 6 -37.74 33.18 -27.56
C LYS A 6 -37.11 31.81 -27.87
N LEU A 7 -36.93 31.49 -29.14
CA LEU A 7 -36.30 30.24 -29.58
C LEU A 7 -34.81 30.20 -29.21
N LEU A 8 -34.10 31.32 -29.36
CA LEU A 8 -32.69 31.46 -28.94
C LEU A 8 -32.52 31.28 -27.43
N ILE A 9 -33.40 31.87 -26.61
CA ILE A 9 -33.36 31.74 -25.15
C ILE A 9 -33.59 30.27 -24.74
N LEU A 10 -34.53 29.58 -25.39
CA LEU A 10 -34.79 28.16 -25.13
C LEU A 10 -33.57 27.29 -25.45
N ILE A 11 -32.91 27.53 -26.58
CA ILE A 11 -31.70 26.80 -26.99
C ILE A 11 -30.56 27.05 -25.99
N VAL A 12 -30.34 28.30 -25.59
CA VAL A 12 -29.29 28.64 -24.61
C VAL A 12 -29.58 28.00 -23.26
N MET A 13 -30.83 28.05 -22.79
CA MET A 13 -31.23 27.38 -21.54
C MET A 13 -31.06 25.86 -21.57
N LEU A 14 -31.12 25.23 -22.75
CA LEU A 14 -30.89 23.80 -22.90
C LEU A 14 -29.39 23.46 -23.04
N CYS A 15 -28.66 24.25 -23.81
CA CYS A 15 -27.25 23.98 -24.12
C CYS A 15 -26.32 24.24 -22.93
N VAL A 16 -26.59 25.26 -22.10
CA VAL A 16 -25.75 25.57 -20.94
C VAL A 16 -25.69 24.42 -19.92
N PRO A 17 -26.82 23.88 -19.41
CA PRO A 17 -26.77 22.75 -18.47
C PRO A 17 -26.20 21.48 -19.11
N LEU A 18 -26.40 21.28 -20.42
CA LEU A 18 -25.80 20.16 -21.15
C LEU A 18 -24.25 20.26 -21.14
N LEU A 19 -23.70 21.44 -21.42
CA LEU A 19 -22.26 21.69 -21.41
C LEU A 19 -21.67 21.56 -20.01
N VAL A 20 -22.36 22.05 -18.98
CA VAL A 20 -21.96 21.88 -17.58
C VAL A 20 -21.90 20.40 -17.21
N ASN A 21 -22.93 19.63 -17.55
CA ASN A 21 -22.94 18.19 -17.31
C ASN A 21 -21.80 17.47 -18.03
N LEU A 22 -21.50 17.85 -19.28
CA LEU A 22 -20.38 17.27 -20.03
C LEU A 22 -19.03 17.60 -19.38
N ALA A 23 -18.83 18.83 -18.91
CA ALA A 23 -17.62 19.26 -18.22
C ALA A 23 -17.44 18.52 -16.88
N VAL A 24 -18.52 18.36 -16.12
CA VAL A 24 -18.54 17.58 -14.87
C VAL A 24 -18.18 16.13 -15.14
N LEU A 25 -18.75 15.52 -16.19
CA LEU A 25 -18.42 14.14 -16.58
C LEU A 25 -16.93 13.99 -16.95
N GLY A 26 -16.38 14.95 -17.70
CA GLY A 26 -14.96 14.96 -18.06
C GLY A 26 -14.03 15.09 -16.84
N LEU A 27 -14.39 15.93 -15.87
CA LEU A 27 -13.65 16.07 -14.62
C LEU A 27 -13.73 14.81 -13.75
N LEU A 28 -14.90 14.20 -13.64
CA LEU A 28 -15.11 12.93 -12.91
C LEU A 28 -14.28 11.82 -13.51
N THR A 29 -14.38 11.57 -14.82
CA THR A 29 -13.59 10.53 -15.49
C THR A 29 -12.09 10.74 -15.28
N ARG A 30 -11.60 11.98 -15.39
CA ARG A 30 -10.18 12.28 -15.19
C ARG A 30 -9.73 12.03 -13.74
N THR A 31 -10.56 12.38 -12.77
CA THR A 31 -10.24 12.26 -11.34
C THR A 31 -10.30 10.81 -10.87
N VAL A 32 -11.34 10.08 -11.30
CA VAL A 32 -11.52 8.65 -11.00
C VAL A 32 -10.39 7.83 -11.60
N THR A 33 -10.05 8.02 -12.88
CA THR A 33 -8.98 7.24 -13.53
C THR A 33 -7.62 7.43 -12.85
N ARG A 34 -7.29 8.66 -12.45
CA ARG A 34 -6.03 8.93 -11.73
C ARG A 34 -6.02 8.32 -10.34
N SER A 35 -7.13 8.46 -9.60
CA SER A 35 -7.24 7.91 -8.25
C SER A 35 -7.17 6.39 -8.25
N VAL A 36 -7.82 5.74 -9.23
CA VAL A 36 -7.78 4.27 -9.37
C VAL A 36 -6.37 3.77 -9.69
N HIS A 37 -5.62 4.43 -10.58
CA HIS A 37 -4.24 4.02 -10.87
C HIS A 37 -3.34 4.18 -9.65
N GLN A 38 -3.44 5.31 -8.94
CA GLN A 38 -2.63 5.53 -7.73
C GLN A 38 -2.96 4.54 -6.61
N ILE A 39 -4.24 4.24 -6.38
CA ILE A 39 -4.66 3.24 -5.39
C ILE A 39 -4.18 1.85 -5.78
N GLN A 40 -4.25 1.51 -7.07
CA GLN A 40 -3.83 0.20 -7.57
C GLN A 40 -2.32 -0.01 -7.44
N ASP A 41 -1.51 0.99 -7.78
CA ASP A 41 -0.05 0.89 -7.68
C ASP A 41 0.40 0.72 -6.22
N VAL A 42 -0.15 1.54 -5.31
CA VAL A 42 0.16 1.43 -3.86
C VAL A 42 -0.28 0.09 -3.29
N ALA A 43 -1.46 -0.40 -3.66
CA ALA A 43 -1.96 -1.68 -3.19
C ALA A 43 -1.10 -2.87 -3.68
N VAL A 44 -0.60 -2.81 -4.92
CA VAL A 44 0.30 -3.84 -5.46
C VAL A 44 1.65 -3.81 -4.74
N ASP A 45 2.20 -2.63 -4.49
CA ASP A 45 3.45 -2.47 -3.75
C ASP A 45 3.34 -2.99 -2.31
N GLN A 46 2.25 -2.67 -1.61
CA GLN A 46 1.96 -3.18 -0.28
C GLN A 46 1.83 -4.71 -0.26
N GLN A 47 1.16 -5.31 -1.25
CA GLN A 47 1.05 -6.77 -1.38
C GLN A 47 2.41 -7.41 -1.64
N ALA A 48 3.24 -6.81 -2.50
CA ALA A 48 4.58 -7.29 -2.78
C ALA A 48 5.47 -7.28 -1.52
N ILE A 49 5.38 -6.22 -0.70
CA ILE A 49 6.10 -6.10 0.57
C ILE A 49 5.62 -7.17 1.56
N ALA A 50 4.31 -7.37 1.70
CA ALA A 50 3.75 -8.43 2.55
C ALA A 50 4.26 -9.83 2.16
N LEU A 51 4.33 -10.12 0.86
CA LEU A 51 4.89 -11.37 0.35
C LEU A 51 6.38 -11.53 0.67
N ARG A 52 7.18 -10.46 0.56
CA ARG A 52 8.61 -10.47 0.92
C ARG A 52 8.81 -10.70 2.41
N MET A 53 8.03 -9.99 3.24
CA MET A 53 8.03 -10.16 4.69
C MET A 53 7.74 -11.61 5.09
N GLN A 54 6.73 -12.23 4.48
CA GLN A 54 6.40 -13.64 4.73
C GLN A 54 7.52 -14.60 4.28
N ALA A 55 8.12 -14.36 3.11
CA ALA A 55 9.22 -15.18 2.62
C ALA A 55 10.45 -15.09 3.54
N GLN A 56 10.79 -13.88 3.99
CA GLN A 56 11.90 -13.64 4.92
C GLN A 56 11.69 -14.34 6.26
N LEU A 57 10.48 -14.30 6.83
CA LEU A 57 10.17 -15.02 8.07
C LEU A 57 10.34 -16.53 7.90
N ARG A 58 9.80 -17.10 6.83
CA ARG A 58 9.91 -18.53 6.54
C ARG A 58 11.36 -18.96 6.36
N ASP A 59 12.15 -18.17 5.62
CA ASP A 59 13.55 -18.49 5.36
C ASP A 59 14.40 -18.29 6.64
N ALA A 60 14.03 -17.34 7.51
CA ALA A 60 14.66 -17.15 8.81
C ALA A 60 14.37 -18.34 9.73
N GLU A 61 13.12 -18.79 9.79
CA GLU A 61 12.72 -19.99 10.52
C GLU A 61 13.53 -21.23 10.06
N ALA A 62 13.67 -21.42 8.74
CA ALA A 62 14.48 -22.49 8.19
C ALA A 62 15.97 -22.37 8.59
N ALA A 63 16.53 -21.16 8.60
CA ALA A 63 17.90 -20.93 9.06
C ALA A 63 18.06 -21.22 10.56
N LEU A 64 17.06 -20.87 11.38
CA LEU A 64 17.05 -21.17 12.81
C LEU A 64 17.02 -22.68 13.06
N TYR A 65 16.15 -23.44 12.36
CA TYR A 65 16.13 -24.89 12.49
C TYR A 65 17.44 -25.54 12.06
N ARG A 66 18.05 -25.09 10.96
CA ARG A 66 19.38 -25.60 10.57
C ARG A 66 20.45 -25.28 11.60
N HIS A 67 20.44 -24.08 12.18
CA HIS A 67 21.36 -23.73 13.26
C HIS A 67 21.21 -24.68 14.45
N GLN A 68 19.97 -24.99 14.85
CA GLN A 68 19.69 -25.90 15.96
C GLN A 68 20.07 -27.36 15.67
N LEU A 69 19.89 -27.82 14.43
CA LEU A 69 20.15 -29.21 14.03
C LEU A 69 21.62 -29.48 13.72
N GLU A 70 22.25 -28.61 12.94
CA GLU A 70 23.60 -28.83 12.40
C GLU A 70 24.67 -28.17 13.26
N GLY A 71 24.31 -27.14 14.03
CA GLY A 71 25.26 -26.31 14.76
C GLY A 71 26.14 -25.51 13.82
N GLY A 72 26.18 -24.18 13.98
CA GLY A 72 27.13 -23.38 13.21
C GLY A 72 26.80 -21.90 13.09
N SER A 73 27.86 -21.08 13.16
CA SER A 73 27.81 -19.63 12.98
C SER A 73 27.17 -19.13 11.65
N PRO A 74 27.29 -19.83 10.49
CA PRO A 74 26.75 -19.30 9.22
C PRO A 74 25.23 -19.15 9.22
N PHE A 75 24.51 -20.08 9.85
CA PHE A 75 23.05 -20.06 9.90
C PHE A 75 22.51 -19.00 10.87
N ALA A 76 23.22 -18.73 11.97
CA ALA A 76 22.90 -17.62 12.86
C ALA A 76 23.08 -16.26 12.16
N VAL A 77 24.13 -16.11 11.35
CA VAL A 77 24.34 -14.91 10.52
C VAL A 77 23.23 -14.77 9.46
N GLN A 78 22.83 -15.88 8.83
CA GLN A 78 21.73 -15.88 7.86
C GLN A 78 20.40 -15.47 8.51
N PHE A 79 20.08 -16.03 9.68
CA PHE A 79 18.91 -15.65 10.46
C PHE A 79 18.90 -14.15 10.80
N ALA A 80 20.01 -13.64 11.36
CA ALA A 80 20.14 -12.23 11.71
C ALA A 80 19.99 -11.31 10.49
N GLY A 81 20.55 -11.71 9.34
CA GLY A 81 20.41 -10.98 8.08
C GLY A 81 18.97 -10.92 7.59
N LEU A 82 18.24 -12.04 7.62
CA LEU A 82 16.83 -12.10 7.21
C LEU A 82 15.93 -11.29 8.15
N MET A 83 16.18 -11.33 9.45
CA MET A 83 15.46 -10.51 10.43
C MET A 83 15.74 -9.01 10.25
N GLY A 84 16.97 -8.63 9.89
CA GLY A 84 17.30 -7.25 9.53
C GLY A 84 16.55 -6.76 8.29
N GLN A 85 16.45 -7.60 7.25
CA GLN A 85 15.69 -7.28 6.04
C GLN A 85 14.20 -7.16 6.32
N PHE A 86 13.64 -8.06 7.12
CA PHE A 86 12.24 -8.02 7.56
C PHE A 86 11.92 -6.71 8.29
N GLY A 87 12.81 -6.26 9.19
CA GLY A 87 12.67 -4.95 9.85
C GLY A 87 12.59 -3.79 8.85
N GLY A 88 13.44 -3.78 7.81
CA GLY A 88 13.40 -2.75 6.77
C GLY A 88 12.13 -2.78 5.91
N GLU A 89 11.58 -3.97 5.65
CA GLU A 89 10.32 -4.12 4.92
C GLU A 89 9.11 -3.64 5.75
N ILE A 90 9.12 -3.81 7.08
CA ILE A 90 8.10 -3.22 7.98
C ILE A 90 8.10 -1.69 7.88
N ASP A 91 9.27 -1.06 7.88
CA ASP A 91 9.39 0.39 7.77
C ASP A 91 8.93 0.89 6.40
N THR A 92 9.23 0.13 5.33
CA THR A 92 8.77 0.42 3.97
C THR A 92 7.24 0.27 3.86
N PHE A 93 6.67 -0.78 4.47
CA PHE A 93 5.22 -0.98 4.54
C PHE A 93 4.53 0.19 5.26
N GLY A 94 5.09 0.62 6.39
CA GLY A 94 4.58 1.77 7.15
C GLY A 94 4.66 3.09 6.37
N ALA A 95 5.69 3.30 5.56
CA ALA A 95 5.83 4.50 4.73
C ALA A 95 4.81 4.55 3.57
N LEU A 96 4.32 3.39 3.13
CA LEU A 96 3.30 3.27 2.10
C LEU A 96 1.87 3.21 2.65
N ALA A 97 1.70 3.21 3.98
CA ALA A 97 0.39 3.19 4.60
C ALA A 97 -0.39 4.47 4.22
N GLY A 98 -1.52 4.28 3.54
CA GLY A 98 -2.39 5.37 3.10
C GLY A 98 -3.64 5.52 3.97
N SER A 99 -3.91 4.56 4.86
CA SER A 99 -5.08 4.54 5.73
C SER A 99 -4.70 4.40 7.21
N PRO A 100 -5.52 4.93 8.15
CA PRO A 100 -5.29 4.75 9.59
C PRO A 100 -5.22 3.28 10.04
N GLN A 101 -5.88 2.40 9.29
CA GLN A 101 -5.86 0.96 9.55
C GLN A 101 -4.52 0.33 9.15
N GLU A 102 -3.97 0.70 7.98
CA GLU A 102 -2.65 0.25 7.54
C GLU A 102 -1.53 0.74 8.47
N GLU A 103 -1.64 1.98 8.96
CA GLU A 103 -0.72 2.53 9.96
C GLU A 103 -0.77 1.72 11.27
N ALA A 104 -1.97 1.37 11.72
CA ALA A 104 -2.16 0.53 12.91
C ALA A 104 -1.53 -0.86 12.72
N TRP A 105 -1.74 -1.50 11.57
CA TRP A 105 -1.10 -2.78 11.26
C TRP A 105 0.42 -2.69 11.22
N ALA A 106 0.97 -1.66 10.58
CA ALA A 106 2.42 -1.45 10.56
C ALA A 106 2.98 -1.26 11.99
N ALA A 107 2.25 -0.56 12.86
CA ALA A 107 2.63 -0.38 14.26
C ALA A 107 2.55 -1.68 15.07
N GLU A 108 1.51 -2.49 14.87
CA GLU A 108 1.38 -3.81 15.50
C GLU A 108 2.51 -4.75 15.08
N ILE A 109 2.80 -4.85 13.78
CA ILE A 109 3.87 -5.70 13.25
C ILE A 109 5.23 -5.23 13.80
N ARG A 110 5.48 -3.92 13.85
CA ARG A 110 6.72 -3.36 14.40
C ARG A 110 6.88 -3.69 15.89
N THR A 111 5.79 -3.60 16.66
CA THR A 111 5.80 -3.92 18.10
C THR A 111 6.10 -5.41 18.30
N ALA A 112 5.40 -6.29 17.58
CA ALA A 112 5.65 -7.72 17.65
C ALA A 112 7.09 -8.09 17.24
N PHE A 113 7.62 -7.46 16.19
CA PHE A 113 9.01 -7.66 15.77
C PHE A 113 10.02 -7.20 16.84
N HIS A 114 9.76 -6.07 17.49
CA HIS A 114 10.59 -5.59 18.59
C HIS A 114 10.58 -6.58 19.77
N ASP A 115 9.40 -7.06 20.18
CA ASP A 115 9.25 -7.99 21.29
C ASP A 115 9.97 -9.32 21.02
N VAL A 116 9.83 -9.86 19.80
CA VAL A 116 10.55 -11.06 19.36
C VAL A 116 12.07 -10.83 19.35
N ARG A 117 12.53 -9.66 18.94
CA ARG A 117 13.97 -9.33 18.92
C ARG A 117 14.54 -9.22 20.33
N VAL A 118 13.79 -8.64 21.27
CA VAL A 118 14.19 -8.57 22.69
C VAL A 118 14.24 -9.98 23.29
N LEU A 119 13.21 -10.81 23.08
CA LEU A 119 13.22 -12.21 23.52
C LEU A 119 14.40 -13.00 22.93
N GLY A 120 14.69 -12.79 21.65
CA GLY A 120 15.78 -13.46 20.94
C GLY A 120 17.18 -13.04 21.39
N THR A 121 17.32 -11.87 22.02
CA THR A 121 18.60 -11.44 22.63
C THR A 121 18.82 -11.94 24.06
N GLU A 122 17.78 -12.49 24.69
CA GLU A 122 17.84 -13.08 26.04
C GLU A 122 18.12 -14.60 26.03
N LEU A 123 18.17 -15.22 24.84
CA LEU A 123 18.54 -16.62 24.59
C LEU A 123 20.03 -16.77 24.26
#